data_AF-A0A453BUL9-F1
#
_entry.id   AF-A0A453BUL9-F1
#
_cell.length_a   1.000
_cell.length_b   1.000
_cell.length_c   1.000
_cell.angle_alpha   90.00
_cell.angle_beta   90.00
_cell.angle_gamma   90.00
#
_symmetry.space_group_name_H-M   'P 1'
#
loop_
_entity.id
_entity.type
_entity.pdbx_description
1 polymer ?
#
loop_
_entity_poly.entity_id
_entity_poly.type
_entity_poly.pdbx_seq_one_letter_code
_entity_poly.pdbx_strand_id
1 'polypeptide(L)'
;EEIWQLQSLVSGPKVLEFKDNCLRVLPKAPILTSECVILGQKLDCVVDSSVSDHELLIEVDEGSMELNKVQIFPADVCVDILIEKLKSSREVISAPSLGWLIRQCQQQIVINTLRRSLVNDANNSRHSFEYSDKDETIVAHLVGAIDAFFKISADWPLSSYGLKLISIRNSGTQPTNITLDLLCKTK
;
A
#
# COMPACT_ATOMS: atom_id res chain seq x y z
N GLU A 1 10.28 10.54 28.84
CA GLU A 1 10.03 11.72 27.96
C GLU A 1 9.67 11.40 26.51
N GLU A 2 10.45 10.61 25.77
CA GLU A 2 10.29 10.47 24.30
C GLU A 2 9.00 9.75 23.84
N ILE A 3 8.46 8.84 24.65
CA ILE A 3 7.19 8.15 24.37
C ILE A 3 6.00 9.13 24.33
N TRP A 4 6.00 10.13 25.22
CA TRP A 4 4.93 11.16 25.25
C TRP A 4 5.00 12.06 24.01
N GLN A 5 6.20 12.38 23.54
CA GLN A 5 6.41 13.12 22.29
C GLN A 5 5.81 12.33 21.12
N LEU A 6 6.07 11.03 21.01
CA LEU A 6 5.48 10.18 19.97
C LEU A 6 3.95 10.11 20.04
N GLN A 7 3.37 9.93 21.23
CA GLN A 7 1.91 9.93 21.39
C GLN A 7 1.27 11.29 21.02
N SER A 8 1.96 12.41 21.31
CA SER A 8 1.49 13.75 20.93
C SER A 8 1.71 14.09 19.45
N LEU A 9 2.73 13.50 18.82
CA LEU A 9 3.13 13.78 17.43
C LEU A 9 2.32 12.99 16.41
N VAL A 10 1.55 11.98 16.84
CA VAL A 10 0.75 11.17 15.94
C VAL A 10 -0.68 11.13 16.46
N SER A 11 -1.56 11.92 15.86
CA SER A 11 -3.01 11.84 16.13
C SER A 11 -3.53 10.49 15.63
N GLY A 12 -4.00 9.63 16.54
CA GLY A 12 -4.68 8.38 16.18
C GLY A 12 -4.01 7.08 16.68
N PRO A 13 -2.73 6.80 16.40
CA PRO A 13 -2.14 5.50 16.71
C PRO A 13 -2.00 5.25 18.20
N LYS A 14 -2.19 3.98 18.58
CA LYS A 14 -2.05 3.53 19.97
C LYS A 14 -0.72 2.80 20.10
N VAL A 15 0.22 3.35 20.86
CA VAL A 15 1.43 2.62 21.26
C VAL A 15 1.01 1.45 22.13
N LEU A 16 1.39 0.24 21.74
CA LEU A 16 1.08 -0.99 22.46
C LEU A 16 2.19 -1.33 23.46
N GLU A 17 3.44 -1.22 23.02
CA GLU A 17 4.59 -1.63 23.80
C GLU A 17 5.83 -0.85 23.37
N PHE A 18 6.67 -0.48 24.34
CA PHE A 18 8.03 0.00 24.11
C PHE A 18 8.95 -0.73 25.09
N LYS A 19 9.72 -1.70 24.57
CA LYS A 19 10.55 -2.58 25.39
C LYS A 19 11.78 -2.99 24.60
N ASP A 20 12.95 -2.98 25.23
CA ASP A 20 14.21 -3.49 24.65
C ASP A 20 14.48 -2.95 23.23
N ASN A 21 14.36 -1.62 23.04
CA ASN A 21 14.49 -0.90 21.76
C ASN A 21 13.49 -1.27 20.65
N CYS A 22 12.46 -2.05 21.00
CA CYS A 22 11.33 -2.38 20.14
C CYS A 22 10.14 -1.49 20.47
N LEU A 23 9.59 -0.87 19.44
CA LEU A 23 8.36 -0.10 19.45
C LEU A 23 7.27 -0.87 18.70
N ARG A 24 6.18 -1.21 19.39
CA ARG A 24 4.98 -1.82 18.80
C ARG A 24 3.83 -0.84 18.85
N VAL A 25 3.20 -0.58 17.71
CA VAL A 25 2.17 0.46 17.55
C VAL A 25 1.01 -0.09 16.73
N LEU A 26 -0.21 0.29 17.10
CA LEU A 26 -1.38 0.21 16.21
C LEU A 26 -1.45 1.52 15.43
N PRO A 27 -1.12 1.55 14.12
CA PRO A 27 -1.13 2.78 13.35
C PRO A 27 -2.52 3.42 13.31
N LYS A 28 -3.61 2.65 13.43
CA LYS A 28 -4.99 3.09 13.24
C LYS A 28 -5.17 3.87 11.93
N ALA A 29 -5.62 3.17 10.89
CA ALA A 29 -5.98 3.81 9.63
C ALA A 29 -7.49 3.67 9.38
N PRO A 30 -8.17 4.72 8.88
CA PRO A 30 -9.56 4.59 8.46
C PRO A 30 -9.68 3.58 7.32
N ILE A 31 -10.70 2.73 7.35
CA ILE A 31 -11.02 1.86 6.22
C ILE A 31 -11.80 2.68 5.19
N LEU A 32 -11.26 2.81 3.98
CA LEU A 32 -11.95 3.43 2.85
C LEU A 32 -12.48 2.35 1.91
N THR A 33 -13.72 2.54 1.44
CA THR A 33 -14.34 1.71 0.41
C THR A 33 -14.20 2.36 -0.97
N SER A 34 -14.39 1.59 -2.04
CA SER A 34 -14.38 2.10 -3.43
C SER A 34 -15.37 3.24 -3.68
N GLU A 35 -16.49 3.26 -2.96
CA GLU A 35 -17.50 4.33 -3.00
C GLU A 35 -16.91 5.71 -2.66
N CYS A 36 -15.90 5.75 -1.78
CA CYS A 36 -15.19 6.99 -1.42
C CYS A 36 -14.44 7.61 -2.61
N VAL A 37 -13.99 6.81 -3.58
CA VAL A 37 -13.26 7.29 -4.77
C VAL A 37 -14.22 7.75 -5.86
N ILE A 38 -15.32 7.01 -6.06
CA ILE A 38 -16.29 7.25 -7.14
C ILE A 38 -17.01 8.59 -6.95
N LEU A 39 -17.19 9.06 -5.71
CA LEU A 39 -17.85 10.32 -5.40
C LEU A 39 -16.96 11.57 -5.54
N GLY A 40 -15.68 11.43 -5.91
CA GLY A 40 -14.76 12.57 -6.06
C GLY A 40 -14.53 13.37 -4.77
N GLN A 41 -14.90 12.81 -3.62
CA GLN A 41 -14.80 13.49 -2.34
C GLN A 41 -13.36 13.39 -1.83
N LYS A 42 -12.74 14.55 -1.62
CA LYS A 42 -11.60 14.71 -0.72
C LYS A 42 -11.95 13.98 0.59
N LEU A 43 -10.97 13.34 1.22
CA LEU A 43 -10.99 12.37 2.35
C LEU A 43 -11.87 12.69 3.60
N ASP A 44 -12.87 13.55 3.53
CA ASP A 44 -13.84 13.94 4.56
C ASP A 44 -15.08 13.02 4.60
N CYS A 45 -14.99 11.80 4.06
CA CYS A 45 -16.06 10.81 4.20
C CYS A 45 -16.27 10.52 5.69
N VAL A 46 -17.53 10.40 6.13
CA VAL A 46 -17.84 9.80 7.44
C VAL A 46 -17.47 8.33 7.33
N VAL A 47 -16.23 8.03 7.70
CA VAL A 47 -15.65 6.70 7.76
C VAL A 47 -16.50 5.90 8.75
N ASP A 48 -17.17 4.85 8.27
CA ASP A 48 -17.67 3.81 9.16
C ASP A 48 -16.50 3.39 10.04
N SER A 49 -16.68 3.55 11.36
CA SER A 49 -15.68 3.54 12.45
C SER A 49 -14.70 2.36 12.52
N SER A 50 -14.71 1.46 11.54
CA SER A 50 -13.74 0.41 11.32
C SER A 50 -12.35 1.01 11.09
N VAL A 51 -11.56 0.96 12.14
CA VAL A 51 -10.14 1.22 12.11
C VAL A 51 -9.46 -0.08 11.72
N SER A 52 -8.49 -0.01 10.82
CA SER A 52 -7.74 -1.20 10.42
C SER A 52 -6.94 -1.78 11.61
N ASP A 53 -7.00 -3.11 11.77
CA ASP A 53 -6.32 -3.85 12.85
C ASP A 53 -4.84 -4.11 12.53
N HIS A 54 -4.15 -3.14 11.93
CA HIS A 54 -2.74 -3.30 11.60
C HIS A 54 -1.86 -3.09 12.84
N GLU A 55 -0.82 -3.89 12.97
CA GLU A 55 0.24 -3.72 13.95
C GLU A 55 1.56 -3.42 13.24
N LEU A 56 2.27 -2.41 13.72
CA LEU A 56 3.59 -2.03 13.23
C LEU A 56 4.62 -2.27 14.34
N LEU A 57 5.62 -3.08 14.02
CA LEU A 57 6.78 -3.35 14.86
C LEU A 57 7.99 -2.62 14.26
N ILE A 58 8.66 -1.82 15.08
CA ILE A 58 9.89 -1.09 14.73
C ILE A 58 10.94 -1.43 15.77
N GLU A 59 12.10 -1.89 15.33
CA GLU A 59 13.27 -2.19 16.15
C GLU A 59 14.40 -1.27 15.74
N VAL A 60 15.02 -0.61 16.73
CA VAL A 60 16.13 0.32 16.54
C VAL A 60 17.36 -0.24 17.25
N ASP A 61 18.52 -0.18 16.60
CA ASP A 61 19.78 -0.53 17.24
C ASP A 61 20.20 0.56 18.24
N GLU A 62 20.45 0.19 19.49
CA GLU A 62 20.76 1.13 20.58
C GLU A 62 22.09 1.87 20.38
N GLY A 63 23.05 1.22 19.70
CA GLY A 63 24.39 1.75 19.48
C GLY A 63 24.45 2.70 18.29
N SER A 64 23.88 2.29 17.16
CA SER A 64 23.92 3.06 15.91
C SER A 64 22.75 4.02 15.74
N MET A 65 21.66 3.85 16.49
CA MET A 65 20.38 4.57 16.28
C MET A 65 19.87 4.40 14.84
N GLU A 66 20.07 3.21 14.26
CA GLU A 66 19.57 2.83 12.93
C GLU A 66 18.40 1.86 13.04
N LEU A 67 17.54 1.83 12.02
CA LEU A 67 16.48 0.82 11.93
C LEU A 67 17.08 -0.57 11.72
N ASN A 68 16.90 -1.44 12.70
CA ASN A 68 17.28 -2.85 12.58
C ASN A 68 16.19 -3.63 11.83
N LYS A 69 14.91 -3.43 12.22
CA LYS A 69 13.79 -4.20 11.69
C LYS A 69 12.51 -3.39 11.70
N VAL A 70 11.75 -3.47 10.60
CA VAL A 70 10.39 -2.91 10.53
C VAL A 70 9.48 -3.95 9.92
N GLN A 71 8.36 -4.25 10.57
CA GLN A 71 7.38 -5.23 10.11
C GLN A 71 5.97 -4.74 10.38
N ILE A 72 5.08 -5.00 9.43
CA ILE A 72 3.65 -4.71 9.56
C ILE A 72 2.86 -6.02 9.48
N PHE A 73 1.80 -6.09 10.28
CA PHE A 73 0.90 -7.23 10.37
C PHE A 73 -0.54 -6.74 10.17
N PRO A 74 -1.32 -7.32 9.25
CA PRO A 74 -0.89 -8.30 8.25
C PRO A 74 0.19 -7.74 7.30
N ALA A 75 0.94 -8.63 6.64
CA ALA A 75 2.04 -8.26 5.74
C ALA A 75 1.55 -7.84 4.35
N ASP A 76 0.51 -7.02 4.32
CA ASP A 76 -0.22 -6.58 3.13
C ASP A 76 0.11 -5.13 2.73
N VAL A 77 1.12 -4.56 3.39
CA VAL A 77 1.74 -3.26 3.11
C VAL A 77 3.26 -3.44 3.04
N CYS A 78 3.86 -3.01 1.94
CA CYS A 78 5.29 -3.04 1.69
C CYS A 78 5.96 -1.87 2.43
N VAL A 79 6.65 -2.20 3.52
CA VAL A 79 7.41 -1.20 4.31
C VAL A 79 8.79 -0.91 3.74
N ASP A 80 9.31 -1.76 2.85
CA ASP A 80 10.67 -1.64 2.29
C ASP A 80 10.90 -0.28 1.63
N ILE A 81 9.93 0.18 0.83
CA ILE A 81 10.00 1.49 0.15
C ILE A 81 10.06 2.64 1.17
N LEU A 82 9.37 2.52 2.30
CA LEU A 82 9.36 3.53 3.36
C LEU A 82 10.69 3.55 4.12
N ILE A 83 11.26 2.37 4.39
CA ILE A 83 12.57 2.22 5.03
C ILE A 83 13.66 2.81 4.13
N GLU A 84 13.65 2.51 2.84
CA GLU A 84 14.62 3.05 1.89
C GLU A 84 14.52 4.58 1.79
N LYS A 85 13.30 5.13 1.79
CA LYS A 85 13.10 6.59 1.86
C LYS A 85 13.69 7.18 3.13
N LEU A 86 13.47 6.56 4.29
CA LEU A 86 14.02 7.03 5.55
C LEU A 86 15.55 6.93 5.59
N LYS A 87 16.13 5.82 5.12
CA LYS A 87 17.59 5.68 5.01
C LYS A 87 18.20 6.72 4.07
N SER A 88 17.51 7.03 2.98
CA SER A 88 17.95 8.03 2.01
C SER A 88 17.95 9.47 2.55
N SER A 89 17.11 9.77 3.55
CA SER A 89 17.08 11.11 4.18
C SER A 89 18.30 11.37 5.06
N ARG A 90 19.07 10.33 5.41
CA ARG A 90 20.22 10.37 6.33
C ARG A 90 19.87 10.96 7.70
N GLU A 91 18.60 10.97 8.06
CA GLU A 91 18.15 11.39 9.38
C GLU A 91 18.45 10.29 10.40
N VAL A 92 18.99 10.69 11.55
CA VAL A 92 19.14 9.81 12.71
C VAL A 92 17.75 9.44 13.22
N ILE A 93 17.57 8.16 13.60
CA ILE A 93 16.29 7.71 14.15
C ILE A 93 16.00 8.47 15.45
N SER A 94 14.85 9.13 15.44
CA SER A 94 14.36 10.05 16.46
C SER A 94 12.83 10.02 16.49
N ALA A 95 12.22 10.54 17.56
CA ALA A 95 10.76 10.58 17.69
C ALA A 95 10.05 11.21 16.46
N PRO A 96 10.52 12.33 15.86
CA PRO A 96 9.90 12.86 14.64
C PRO A 96 9.99 11.92 13.44
N SER A 97 11.14 11.29 13.21
CA SER A 97 11.34 10.34 12.09
C SER A 97 10.48 9.08 12.23
N LEU A 98 10.35 8.56 13.46
CA LEU A 98 9.45 7.44 13.77
C LEU A 98 7.99 7.85 13.61
N GLY A 99 7.63 9.06 14.05
CA GLY A 99 6.30 9.63 13.83
C GLY A 99 5.96 9.77 12.34
N TRP A 100 6.92 10.20 11.52
CA TRP A 100 6.79 10.25 10.07
C TRP A 100 6.57 8.84 9.48
N LEU A 101 7.39 7.85 9.88
CA LEU A 101 7.26 6.47 9.41
C LEU A 101 5.89 5.88 9.73
N ILE A 102 5.41 6.07 10.96
CA ILE A 102 4.06 5.63 11.38
C ILE A 102 2.98 6.27 10.51
N ARG A 103 3.09 7.59 10.24
CA ARG A 103 2.15 8.30 9.36
C ARG A 103 2.18 7.79 7.92
N GLN A 104 3.36 7.47 7.39
CA GLN A 104 3.47 6.88 6.06
C GLN A 104 2.85 5.48 6.01
N CYS A 105 3.05 4.65 7.04
CA CYS A 105 2.38 3.36 7.15
C CYS A 105 0.85 3.53 7.19
N GLN A 106 0.32 4.47 7.97
CA GLN A 106 -1.12 4.78 7.98
C GLN A 106 -1.62 5.11 6.57
N GLN A 107 -0.93 6.00 5.85
CA GLN A 107 -1.32 6.40 4.49
C GLN A 107 -1.30 5.22 3.52
N GLN A 108 -0.28 4.35 3.59
CA GLN A 108 -0.21 3.16 2.74
C GLN A 108 -1.31 2.14 3.05
N ILE A 109 -1.65 1.93 4.33
CA ILE A 109 -2.77 1.06 4.70
C ILE A 109 -4.07 1.55 4.05
N VAL A 110 -4.35 2.85 4.15
CA VAL A 110 -5.54 3.47 3.54
C VAL A 110 -5.55 3.24 2.04
N ILE A 111 -4.47 3.64 1.36
CA ILE A 111 -4.37 3.58 -0.09
C ILE A 111 -4.45 2.12 -0.58
N ASN A 112 -3.74 1.18 0.04
CA ASN A 112 -3.73 -0.21 -0.38
C ASN A 112 -5.08 -0.89 -0.18
N THR A 113 -5.77 -0.57 0.91
CA THR A 113 -7.14 -1.05 1.15
C THR A 113 -8.07 -0.57 0.04
N LEU A 114 -7.96 0.71 -0.32
CA LEU A 114 -8.75 1.33 -1.39
C LEU A 114 -8.45 0.72 -2.77
N ARG A 115 -7.16 0.53 -3.09
CA ARG A 115 -6.70 -0.12 -4.33
C ARG A 115 -7.27 -1.53 -4.44
N ARG A 116 -7.18 -2.32 -3.37
CA ARG A 116 -7.75 -3.67 -3.32
C ARG A 116 -9.26 -3.66 -3.50
N SER A 117 -9.98 -2.73 -2.85
CA SER A 117 -11.43 -2.60 -3.04
C SER A 117 -11.77 -2.35 -4.51
N LEU A 118 -11.13 -1.37 -5.15
CA LEU A 118 -11.39 -1.04 -6.56
C LEU A 118 -11.07 -2.20 -7.51
N VAL A 119 -9.94 -2.88 -7.27
CA VAL A 119 -9.52 -4.04 -8.06
C VAL A 119 -10.51 -5.20 -7.90
N ASN A 120 -10.97 -5.45 -6.67
CA ASN A 120 -11.97 -6.48 -6.39
C ASN A 120 -13.32 -6.16 -7.03
N ASP A 121 -13.76 -4.91 -7.02
CA ASP A 121 -15.03 -4.50 -7.62
C ASP A 121 -15.03 -4.58 -9.14
N ALA A 122 -13.86 -4.46 -9.76
CA ALA A 122 -13.69 -4.61 -11.21
C ALA A 122 -13.77 -6.08 -11.66
N ASN A 123 -13.64 -7.04 -10.75
CA ASN A 123 -13.64 -8.47 -11.09
C ASN A 123 -15.04 -8.96 -11.52
N ASN A 124 -15.08 -9.82 -12.53
CA ASN A 124 -16.29 -10.54 -12.91
C ASN A 124 -15.95 -11.89 -13.55
N SER A 125 -16.97 -12.56 -14.11
CA SER A 125 -16.79 -13.89 -14.71
C SER A 125 -15.92 -13.93 -15.97
N ARG A 126 -15.62 -12.78 -16.60
CA ARG A 126 -14.83 -12.70 -17.84
C ARG A 126 -13.40 -12.23 -17.61
N HIS A 127 -13.13 -11.56 -16.49
CA HIS A 127 -11.80 -11.09 -16.16
C HIS A 127 -11.63 -10.95 -14.66
N SER A 128 -10.42 -11.20 -14.21
CA SER A 128 -9.98 -10.91 -12.84
C SER A 128 -8.76 -10.01 -12.86
N PHE A 129 -8.60 -9.27 -11.77
CA PHE A 129 -7.53 -8.34 -11.53
C PHE A 129 -6.90 -8.68 -10.18
N GLU A 130 -5.58 -8.67 -10.14
CA GLU A 130 -4.79 -8.88 -8.94
C GLU A 130 -3.92 -7.65 -8.67
N TYR A 131 -3.89 -7.20 -7.41
CA TYR A 131 -3.08 -6.08 -6.97
C TYR A 131 -1.86 -6.60 -6.18
N SER A 132 -0.66 -6.16 -6.58
CA SER A 132 0.57 -6.35 -5.81
C SER A 132 1.10 -4.99 -5.35
N ASP A 133 1.07 -4.76 -4.04
CA ASP A 133 1.64 -3.56 -3.43
C ASP A 133 3.17 -3.52 -3.58
N LYS A 134 3.82 -4.66 -3.35
CA LYS A 134 5.28 -4.78 -3.44
C LYS A 134 5.81 -4.43 -4.82
N ASP A 135 5.11 -4.86 -5.86
CA ASP A 135 5.53 -4.63 -7.25
C ASP A 135 4.94 -3.34 -7.83
N GLU A 136 4.07 -2.64 -7.08
CA GLU A 136 3.27 -1.51 -7.55
C GLU A 136 2.54 -1.82 -8.88
N THR A 137 1.97 -3.04 -8.98
CA THR A 137 1.35 -3.53 -10.21
C THR A 137 -0.08 -4.03 -10.03
N ILE A 138 -0.86 -3.89 -11.11
CA ILE A 138 -2.11 -4.62 -11.30
C ILE A 138 -1.90 -5.61 -12.44
N VAL A 139 -2.28 -6.87 -12.24
CA VAL A 139 -2.33 -7.89 -13.29
C VAL A 139 -3.79 -8.11 -13.66
N ALA A 140 -4.12 -7.98 -14.94
CA ALA A 140 -5.43 -8.33 -15.47
C ALA A 140 -5.36 -9.68 -16.17
N HIS A 141 -6.09 -10.66 -15.66
CA HIS A 141 -6.28 -11.97 -16.26
C HIS A 141 -7.51 -11.94 -17.16
N LEU A 142 -7.28 -12.03 -18.46
CA LEU A 142 -8.30 -11.93 -19.49
C LEU A 142 -8.63 -13.31 -20.07
N VAL A 143 -9.81 -13.41 -20.69
CA VAL A 143 -10.20 -14.60 -21.46
C VAL A 143 -9.13 -14.94 -22.50
N GLY A 144 -8.82 -16.23 -22.63
CA GLY A 144 -7.84 -16.73 -23.59
C GLY A 144 -6.42 -16.88 -23.05
N ALA A 145 -6.26 -16.95 -21.72
CA ALA A 145 -4.97 -17.05 -21.03
C ALA A 145 -4.05 -15.87 -21.40
N ILE A 146 -4.59 -14.66 -21.29
CA ILE A 146 -3.85 -13.43 -21.56
C ILE A 146 -3.75 -12.65 -20.25
N ASP A 147 -2.52 -12.32 -19.87
CA ASP A 147 -2.23 -11.47 -18.73
C ASP A 147 -1.73 -10.11 -19.20
N ALA A 148 -2.38 -9.03 -18.76
CA ALA A 148 -1.92 -7.66 -18.97
C ALA A 148 -1.39 -7.08 -17.67
N PHE A 149 -0.17 -6.55 -17.71
CA PHE A 149 0.53 -6.00 -16.54
C PHE A 149 0.49 -4.48 -16.58
N PHE A 150 -0.01 -3.86 -15.53
CA PHE A 150 -0.13 -2.41 -15.40
C PHE A 150 0.74 -1.92 -14.25
N LYS A 151 1.46 -0.82 -14.48
CA LYS A 151 2.15 -0.07 -13.43
C LYS A 151 1.20 0.96 -12.85
N ILE A 152 1.17 1.02 -11.53
CA ILE A 152 0.37 1.97 -10.76
C ILE A 152 1.24 3.20 -10.45
N SER A 153 0.65 4.39 -10.48
CA SER A 153 1.31 5.58 -9.97
C SER A 153 1.14 5.67 -8.44
N ALA A 154 2.10 6.27 -7.74
CA ALA A 154 2.06 6.40 -6.28
C ALA A 154 0.75 7.03 -5.78
N ASP A 155 0.17 7.96 -6.56
CA ASP A 155 -1.04 8.69 -6.22
C ASP A 155 -2.32 8.06 -6.77
N TRP A 156 -2.26 6.96 -7.53
CA TRP A 156 -3.48 6.21 -7.88
C TRP A 156 -3.99 5.48 -6.64
N PRO A 157 -5.30 5.50 -6.35
CA PRO A 157 -6.42 5.94 -7.19
C PRO A 157 -6.89 7.38 -6.93
N LEU A 158 -6.16 8.16 -6.15
CA LEU A 158 -6.54 9.53 -5.76
C LEU A 158 -6.33 10.55 -6.88
N SER A 159 -5.38 10.27 -7.78
CA SER A 159 -5.13 11.08 -8.98
C SER A 159 -5.94 10.58 -10.18
N SER A 160 -6.26 11.49 -11.09
CA SER A 160 -6.91 11.17 -12.37
C SER A 160 -5.96 10.56 -13.41
N TYR A 161 -4.70 10.28 -13.04
CA TYR A 161 -3.75 9.64 -13.93
C TYR A 161 -4.14 8.19 -14.19
N GLY A 162 -4.22 7.82 -15.47
CA GLY A 162 -4.49 6.45 -15.88
C GLY A 162 -3.34 5.49 -15.53
N LEU A 163 -3.67 4.20 -15.44
CA LEU A 163 -2.67 3.15 -15.28
C LEU A 163 -1.80 3.02 -16.52
N LYS A 164 -0.51 2.71 -16.34
CA LYS A 164 0.42 2.51 -17.46
C LYS A 164 0.52 1.03 -17.79
N LEU A 165 0.09 0.64 -18.99
CA LEU A 165 0.33 -0.72 -19.50
C LEU A 165 1.85 -0.96 -19.67
N ILE A 166 2.35 -2.03 -19.05
CA ILE A 166 3.75 -2.45 -19.09
C ILE A 166 3.95 -3.52 -20.17
N SER A 167 3.14 -4.58 -20.13
CA SER A 167 3.26 -5.71 -21.06
C SER A 167 1.98 -6.53 -21.13
N ILE A 168 1.84 -7.30 -22.21
CA ILE A 168 0.80 -8.31 -22.39
C ILE A 168 1.50 -9.64 -22.66
N ARG A 169 1.10 -10.70 -21.95
CA ARG A 169 1.70 -12.04 -22.04
C ARG A 169 0.62 -13.09 -22.25
N ASN A 170 0.96 -14.16 -22.96
CA ASN A 170 0.16 -15.37 -22.98
C ASN A 170 0.59 -16.23 -21.78
N SER A 171 -0.34 -16.47 -20.85
CA SER A 171 -0.16 -17.31 -19.66
C SER A 171 -0.53 -18.78 -19.90
N GLY A 172 -0.95 -19.13 -21.12
CA GLY A 172 -1.26 -20.49 -21.54
C GLY A 172 -0.02 -21.38 -21.67
N THR A 173 -0.22 -22.68 -21.44
CA THR A 173 0.83 -23.71 -21.47
C THR A 173 1.36 -24.04 -22.86
N GLN A 174 0.78 -23.47 -23.91
CA GLN A 174 1.27 -23.55 -25.28
C GLN A 174 1.56 -22.15 -25.80
N PRO A 175 2.70 -21.91 -26.48
CA PRO A 175 3.00 -20.64 -27.10
C PRO A 175 2.14 -20.50 -28.37
N THR A 176 0.82 -20.41 -28.20
CA THR A 176 -0.05 -19.96 -29.26
C THR A 176 0.24 -18.47 -29.39
N ASN A 177 0.88 -18.06 -30.49
CA ASN A 177 1.16 -16.66 -30.79
C ASN A 177 -0.08 -15.82 -30.42
N ILE A 178 0.11 -14.79 -29.59
CA ILE A 178 -0.93 -13.81 -29.29
C ILE A 178 -1.42 -13.33 -30.65
N THR A 179 -2.63 -13.73 -31.04
CA THR A 179 -3.13 -13.43 -32.37
C THR A 179 -3.34 -11.92 -32.39
N LEU A 180 -2.62 -11.23 -33.28
CA LEU A 180 -2.59 -9.76 -33.38
C LEU A 180 -4.00 -9.13 -33.52
N ASP A 181 -5.01 -9.92 -33.90
CA ASP A 181 -6.42 -9.54 -33.93
C ASP A 181 -6.96 -9.04 -32.58
N LEU A 182 -6.37 -9.47 -31.45
CA LEU A 182 -6.80 -9.02 -30.11
C LEU A 182 -6.26 -7.62 -29.76
N LEU A 183 -5.16 -7.19 -30.39
CA LEU A 183 -4.51 -5.90 -30.13
C LEU A 183 -5.07 -4.76 -31.02
N CYS A 184 -5.86 -5.08 -32.04
CA CYS A 184 -6.29 -4.11 -33.07
C CYS A 184 -7.72 -3.56 -32.92
N LYS A 185 -8.39 -3.71 -31.78
CA LYS A 185 -9.68 -3.03 -31.54
C LYS A 185 -9.61 -1.97 -30.44
N THR A 186 -8.85 -0.91 -30.73
CA THR A 186 -9.19 0.42 -30.24
C THR A 186 -9.95 1.13 -31.36
N LYS A 187 -11.26 1.33 -31.18
CA LYS A 187 -12.05 2.23 -32.00
C LYS A 187 -12.49 3.40 -31.13
#